data_AF-A0A7S0DW83-F1
#
_entry.id   AF-A0A7S0DW83-F1
#
_cell.length_a   1.000
_cell.length_b   1.000
_cell.length_c   1.000
_cell.angle_alpha   90.00
_cell.angle_beta   90.00
_cell.angle_gamma   90.00
#
_symmetry.space_group_name_H-M   'P 1'
#
loop_
_entity.id
_entity.type
_entity.pdbx_description
1 polymer ?
#
loop_
_entity_poly.entity_id
_entity_poly.type
_entity_poly.pdbx_seq_one_letter_code
_entity_poly.pdbx_strand_id
1 'polypeptide(L)'
;QFLSGVTSLCIFMMRQNVNDSLLPLLITFLNDRDPALRCSFFESITAVCAFVGRASLQAFVLPCILQALTDVEECVVSAALQSLCRLAEVSLHSRASVLDIAAKISPLLCHPNSWVRHGAIGFFAAIARQFGDAQVFCFVRPLLRPFLSRPLLSLDAEHLA
;
A
#
# COMPACT_ATOMS: atom_id res chain seq x y z
N GLN A 1 11.55 -14.39 14.86
CA GLN A 1 12.29 -15.58 14.37
C GLN A 1 11.55 -16.35 13.27
N PHE A 2 10.21 -16.47 13.30
CA PHE A 2 9.42 -17.15 12.25
C PHE A 2 9.53 -16.52 10.84
N LEU A 3 9.54 -15.18 10.75
CA LEU A 3 9.56 -14.47 9.46
C LEU A 3 10.86 -14.66 8.66
N SER A 4 12.02 -14.77 9.34
CA SER A 4 13.28 -15.12 8.67
C SER A 4 13.18 -16.49 7.98
N GLY A 5 12.40 -17.40 8.56
CA GLY A 5 12.07 -18.68 7.97
C GLY A 5 11.18 -18.53 6.74
N VAL A 6 10.13 -17.70 6.79
CA VAL A 6 9.23 -17.43 5.65
C VAL A 6 9.96 -16.77 4.50
N THR A 7 10.81 -15.77 4.75
CA THR A 7 11.61 -15.12 3.68
C THR A 7 12.58 -16.12 3.04
N SER A 8 13.24 -16.95 3.86
CA SER A 8 14.13 -18.00 3.37
C SER A 8 13.37 -19.10 2.62
N LEU A 9 12.16 -19.44 3.06
CA LEU A 9 11.27 -20.41 2.42
C LEU A 9 10.73 -19.88 1.10
N CYS A 10 10.34 -18.60 1.00
CA CYS A 10 9.95 -17.96 -0.25
C CYS A 10 11.12 -17.92 -1.25
N ILE A 11 12.34 -17.61 -0.79
CA ILE A 11 13.56 -17.64 -1.64
C ILE A 11 13.89 -19.09 -2.07
N PHE A 12 13.69 -20.08 -1.20
CA PHE A 12 13.93 -21.49 -1.50
C PHE A 12 12.88 -22.08 -2.45
N MET A 13 11.60 -21.81 -2.23
CA MET A 13 10.48 -22.22 -3.08
C MET A 13 10.54 -21.52 -4.45
N MET A 14 11.19 -20.37 -4.57
CA MET A 14 11.42 -19.71 -5.86
C MET A 14 12.29 -20.50 -6.84
N ARG A 15 13.06 -21.51 -6.40
CA ARG A 15 13.78 -22.41 -7.32
C ARG A 15 12.86 -23.42 -8.03
N GLN A 16 11.60 -23.53 -7.62
CA GLN A 16 10.60 -24.49 -8.11
C GLN A 16 9.29 -23.74 -8.42
N ASN A 17 9.05 -23.34 -9.67
CA ASN A 17 7.79 -22.73 -10.18
C ASN A 17 6.97 -21.86 -9.19
N VAL A 18 7.34 -20.59 -9.10
CA VAL A 18 6.81 -19.58 -8.16
C VAL A 18 5.28 -19.43 -8.16
N ASN A 19 4.60 -19.64 -9.29
CA ASN A 19 3.16 -19.35 -9.40
C ASN A 19 2.26 -20.33 -8.63
N ASP A 20 2.59 -21.62 -8.60
CA ASP A 20 1.73 -22.64 -7.99
C ASP A 20 1.83 -22.66 -6.46
N SER A 21 2.94 -22.14 -5.91
CA SER A 21 3.21 -22.15 -4.46
C SER A 21 3.00 -20.78 -3.79
N LEU A 22 3.15 -19.67 -4.51
CA LEU A 22 3.06 -18.33 -3.92
C LEU A 22 1.60 -17.94 -3.62
N LEU A 23 0.68 -18.19 -4.55
CA LEU A 23 -0.73 -17.81 -4.43
C LEU A 23 -1.41 -18.40 -3.17
N PRO A 24 -1.29 -19.70 -2.88
CA PRO A 24 -1.85 -20.27 -1.65
C PRO A 24 -1.30 -19.60 -0.40
N LEU A 25 0.01 -19.32 -0.35
CA LEU A 25 0.64 -18.65 0.78
C LEU A 25 0.10 -17.22 0.96
N LEU A 26 -0.03 -16.46 -0.14
CA LEU A 26 -0.65 -15.12 -0.10
C LEU A 26 -2.05 -15.18 0.49
N ILE A 27 -2.88 -16.12 0.03
CA ILE A 27 -4.26 -16.29 0.52
C ILE A 27 -4.27 -16.69 2.00
N THR A 28 -3.40 -17.61 2.43
CA THR A 28 -3.31 -18.03 3.83
C THR A 28 -2.89 -16.88 4.74
N PHE A 29 -1.85 -16.12 4.37
CA PHE A 29 -1.38 -15.00 5.18
C PHE A 29 -2.40 -13.87 5.25
N LEU A 30 -3.03 -13.50 4.14
CA LEU A 30 -4.04 -12.43 4.11
C LEU A 30 -5.29 -12.77 4.91
N ASN A 31 -5.66 -14.05 4.97
CA ASN A 31 -6.83 -14.53 5.72
C ASN A 31 -6.48 -14.98 7.14
N ASP A 32 -5.25 -14.77 7.60
CA ASP A 32 -4.90 -15.10 8.97
C ASP A 32 -5.67 -14.21 9.95
N ARG A 33 -6.04 -14.77 11.09
CA ARG A 33 -6.78 -14.06 12.14
C ARG A 33 -5.88 -13.10 12.90
N ASP A 34 -4.58 -13.34 12.93
CA ASP A 34 -3.61 -12.49 13.63
C ASP A 34 -3.24 -11.27 12.77
N PRO A 35 -3.62 -10.04 13.18
CA PRO A 35 -3.19 -8.83 12.49
C PRO A 35 -1.68 -8.64 12.46
N ALA A 36 -0.96 -9.07 13.49
CA ALA A 36 0.50 -8.92 13.54
C ALA A 36 1.19 -9.74 12.45
N LEU A 37 0.65 -10.94 12.15
CA LEU A 37 1.15 -11.77 11.05
C LEU A 37 0.87 -11.13 9.69
N ARG A 38 -0.35 -10.60 9.49
CA ARG A 38 -0.72 -9.85 8.28
C ARG A 38 0.16 -8.62 8.05
N CYS A 39 0.43 -7.83 9.09
CA CYS A 39 1.36 -6.70 9.03
C CYS A 39 2.76 -7.15 8.61
N SER A 40 3.29 -8.18 9.29
CA SER A 40 4.63 -8.71 9.03
C SER A 40 4.80 -9.26 7.62
N PHE A 41 3.73 -9.83 7.06
CA PHE A 41 3.67 -10.26 5.67
C PHE A 41 3.94 -9.09 4.72
N PHE A 42 3.26 -7.94 4.90
CA PHE A 42 3.45 -6.76 4.05
C PHE A 42 4.82 -6.10 4.18
N GLU A 43 5.44 -6.19 5.36
CA GLU A 43 6.83 -5.76 5.53
C GLU A 43 7.79 -6.61 4.71
N SER A 44 7.56 -7.93 4.68
CA SER A 44 8.45 -8.91 4.05
C SER A 44 8.24 -9.03 2.54
N ILE A 45 7.00 -8.90 2.06
CA ILE A 45 6.68 -9.12 0.64
C ILE A 45 7.39 -8.12 -0.29
N THR A 46 7.65 -6.90 0.18
CA THR A 46 8.35 -5.87 -0.60
C THR A 46 9.78 -6.28 -0.98
N ALA A 47 10.50 -6.95 -0.09
CA ALA A 47 11.84 -7.48 -0.38
C ALA A 47 11.78 -8.62 -1.41
N VAL A 48 10.71 -9.42 -1.36
CA VAL A 48 10.48 -10.53 -2.28
C VAL A 48 10.14 -10.03 -3.69
N CYS A 49 9.45 -8.88 -3.81
CA CYS A 49 9.05 -8.31 -5.10
C CYS A 49 10.22 -8.01 -6.05
N ALA A 50 11.43 -7.76 -5.52
CA ALA A 50 12.63 -7.59 -6.33
C ALA A 50 13.01 -8.85 -7.13
N PHE A 51 12.57 -10.04 -6.69
CA PHE A 51 12.95 -11.31 -7.28
C PHE A 51 11.85 -12.01 -8.09
N VAL A 52 10.57 -11.75 -7.79
CA VAL A 52 9.42 -12.37 -8.48
C VAL A 52 9.16 -11.73 -9.86
N GLY A 53 9.76 -10.57 -10.12
CA GLY A 53 9.64 -9.86 -11.39
C GLY A 53 8.29 -9.14 -11.54
N ARG A 54 8.24 -8.23 -12.52
CA ARG A 54 7.13 -7.29 -12.71
C ARG A 54 5.79 -7.97 -13.00
N ALA A 55 5.77 -9.02 -13.81
CA ALA A 55 4.55 -9.69 -14.23
C ALA A 55 3.81 -10.33 -13.04
N SER A 56 4.53 -11.11 -12.23
CA SER A 56 3.95 -11.79 -11.06
C SER A 56 3.62 -10.81 -9.92
N LEU A 57 4.38 -9.73 -9.76
CA LEU A 57 4.01 -8.64 -8.85
C LEU A 57 2.63 -8.06 -9.22
N GLN A 58 2.43 -7.71 -10.49
CA GLN A 58 1.19 -7.10 -10.97
C GLN A 58 0.01 -8.08 -10.91
N ALA A 59 0.24 -9.35 -11.25
CA ALA A 59 -0.81 -10.36 -11.30
C ALA A 59 -1.27 -10.83 -9.90
N PHE A 60 -0.38 -10.88 -8.92
CA PHE A 60 -0.65 -11.54 -7.64
C PHE A 60 -0.46 -10.62 -6.43
N VAL A 61 0.72 -10.00 -6.29
CA VAL A 61 1.07 -9.27 -5.06
C VAL A 61 0.32 -7.94 -4.95
N LEU A 62 0.25 -7.18 -6.04
CA LEU A 62 -0.41 -5.86 -6.03
C LEU A 62 -1.91 -5.96 -5.69
N PRO A 63 -2.70 -6.88 -6.27
CA PRO A 63 -4.08 -7.12 -5.84
C PRO A 63 -4.22 -7.39 -4.33
N CYS A 64 -3.32 -8.19 -3.76
CA CYS A 64 -3.31 -8.50 -2.32
C CYS A 64 -3.07 -7.25 -1.46
N ILE A 65 -2.09 -6.41 -1.84
CA ILE A 65 -1.81 -5.16 -1.11
C ILE A 65 -3.00 -4.20 -1.21
N LEU A 66 -3.62 -4.10 -2.39
CA LEU A 66 -4.79 -3.24 -2.59
C LEU A 66 -6.01 -3.72 -1.82
N GLN A 67 -6.20 -5.03 -1.65
CA GLN A 67 -7.25 -5.61 -0.81
C GLN A 67 -7.03 -5.24 0.68
N ALA A 68 -5.78 -5.24 1.16
CA ALA A 68 -5.47 -4.89 2.54
C ALA A 68 -5.66 -3.40 2.87
N LEU A 69 -5.88 -2.54 1.88
CA LEU A 69 -6.27 -1.14 2.14
C LEU A 69 -7.68 -1.01 2.73
N THR A 70 -8.49 -2.07 2.67
CA THR A 70 -9.82 -2.16 3.26
C THR A 70 -9.89 -3.19 4.39
N ASP A 71 -8.75 -3.51 4.99
CA ASP A 71 -8.70 -4.42 6.14
C ASP A 71 -9.46 -3.82 7.34
N VAL A 72 -10.05 -4.70 8.16
CA VAL A 72 -10.72 -4.30 9.40
C VAL A 72 -9.73 -3.74 10.43
N GLU A 73 -8.48 -4.18 10.37
CA GLU A 73 -7.42 -3.75 11.28
C GLU A 73 -6.59 -2.62 10.67
N GLU A 74 -6.66 -1.42 11.26
CA GLU A 74 -5.99 -0.22 10.75
C GLU A 74 -4.45 -0.33 10.71
N CYS A 75 -3.88 -1.22 11.54
CA CYS A 75 -2.45 -1.53 11.51
C CYS A 75 -2.06 -2.25 10.21
N VAL A 76 -2.91 -3.15 9.71
CA VAL A 76 -2.71 -3.88 8.44
C VAL A 76 -2.83 -2.91 7.27
N VAL A 77 -3.81 -2.00 7.30
CA VAL A 77 -3.93 -0.91 6.31
C VAL A 77 -2.67 -0.05 6.28
N SER A 78 -2.13 0.29 7.44
CA SER A 78 -0.89 1.08 7.54
C SER A 78 0.33 0.34 6.98
N ALA A 79 0.45 -0.97 7.25
CA ALA A 79 1.50 -1.82 6.69
C ALA A 79 1.37 -1.97 5.16
N ALA A 80 0.15 -2.11 4.64
CA ALA A 80 -0.14 -2.14 3.22
C ALA A 80 0.26 -0.83 2.53
N LEU A 81 -0.10 0.32 3.10
CA LEU A 81 0.34 1.64 2.60
C LEU A 81 1.86 1.76 2.57
N GLN A 82 2.54 1.34 3.64
CA GLN A 82 4.00 1.37 3.70
C GLN A 82 4.61 0.46 2.63
N SER A 83 4.00 -0.70 2.36
CA SER A 83 4.45 -1.58 1.28
C SER A 83 4.33 -0.93 -0.10
N LEU A 84 3.23 -0.20 -0.36
CA LEU A 84 3.04 0.56 -1.60
C LEU A 84 4.04 1.69 -1.75
N CYS A 85 4.39 2.39 -0.66
CA CYS A 85 5.46 3.39 -0.69
C CYS A 85 6.79 2.79 -1.15
N ARG A 86 7.19 1.64 -0.58
CA ARG A 86 8.43 0.95 -0.95
C ARG A 86 8.37 0.46 -2.40
N LEU A 87 7.24 -0.10 -2.84
CA LEU A 87 7.07 -0.54 -4.23
C LEU A 87 7.09 0.61 -5.23
N ALA A 88 6.55 1.77 -4.85
CA ALA A 88 6.63 2.97 -5.65
C ALA A 88 8.10 3.34 -5.90
N GLU A 89 8.95 3.32 -4.87
CA GLU A 89 10.38 3.63 -5.00
C GLU A 89 11.16 2.69 -5.94
N VAL A 90 10.76 1.41 -6.01
CA VAL A 90 11.43 0.39 -6.85
C VAL A 90 10.92 0.41 -8.30
N SER A 91 9.96 1.28 -8.66
CA SER A 91 9.50 1.54 -10.03
C SER A 91 8.92 0.35 -10.81
N LEU A 92 8.36 -0.64 -10.12
CA LEU A 92 7.80 -1.85 -10.76
C LEU A 92 6.41 -1.64 -11.40
N HIS A 93 5.87 -0.43 -11.38
CA HIS A 93 4.50 -0.12 -11.83
C HIS A 93 4.50 0.73 -13.10
N SER A 94 3.49 0.56 -13.96
CA SER A 94 3.29 1.49 -15.08
C SER A 94 2.74 2.82 -14.55
N ARG A 95 2.94 3.92 -15.27
CA ARG A 95 2.39 5.22 -14.85
C ARG A 95 0.87 5.17 -14.66
N ALA A 96 0.16 4.48 -15.56
CA ALA A 96 -1.28 4.26 -15.44
C ALA A 96 -1.63 3.52 -14.14
N SER A 97 -0.91 2.43 -13.84
CA SER A 97 -1.09 1.66 -12.61
C SER A 97 -0.85 2.51 -11.35
N VAL A 98 0.15 3.39 -11.33
CA VAL A 98 0.40 4.28 -10.18
C VAL A 98 -0.77 5.23 -9.96
N LEU A 99 -1.36 5.79 -11.02
CA LEU A 99 -2.51 6.69 -10.91
C LEU A 99 -3.77 5.95 -10.45
N ASP A 100 -3.98 4.71 -10.90
CA ASP A 100 -5.09 3.87 -10.44
C ASP A 100 -4.97 3.55 -8.93
N ILE A 101 -3.76 3.24 -8.47
CA ILE A 101 -3.46 3.04 -7.05
C ILE A 101 -3.67 4.34 -6.27
N ALA A 102 -3.17 5.47 -6.79
CA ALA A 102 -3.34 6.77 -6.18
C ALA A 102 -4.83 7.11 -5.98
N ALA A 103 -5.67 6.87 -7.00
CA ALA A 103 -7.11 7.08 -6.90
C ALA A 103 -7.76 6.25 -5.77
N LYS A 104 -7.31 5.00 -5.56
CA LYS A 104 -7.78 4.14 -4.47
C LYS A 104 -7.31 4.61 -3.08
N ILE A 105 -6.13 5.20 -3.00
CA ILE A 105 -5.55 5.68 -1.73
C ILE A 105 -6.08 7.07 -1.35
N SER A 106 -6.45 7.92 -2.31
CA SER A 106 -6.90 9.30 -2.05
C SER A 106 -7.96 9.43 -0.93
N PRO A 107 -8.99 8.56 -0.82
CA PRO A 107 -9.95 8.61 0.28
C PRO A 107 -9.34 8.38 1.67
N LEU A 108 -8.24 7.63 1.78
CA LEU A 108 -7.56 7.33 3.05
C LEU A 108 -6.92 8.58 3.68
N LEU A 109 -6.76 9.67 2.92
CA LEU A 109 -6.36 10.97 3.48
C LEU A 109 -7.39 11.52 4.48
N CYS A 110 -8.64 11.08 4.38
CA CYS A 110 -9.72 11.47 5.28
C CYS A 110 -9.93 10.49 6.45
N HIS A 111 -9.13 9.42 6.56
CA HIS A 111 -9.32 8.35 7.53
C HIS A 111 -9.24 8.85 8.99
N PRO A 112 -10.03 8.32 9.95
CA PRO A 112 -10.00 8.76 11.36
C PRO A 112 -8.66 8.46 12.06
N ASN A 113 -8.03 7.33 11.76
CA ASN A 113 -6.71 7.00 12.28
C ASN A 113 -5.60 7.84 11.63
N SER A 114 -4.76 8.48 12.46
CA SER A 114 -3.66 9.33 12.02
C SER A 114 -2.57 8.56 11.27
N TRP A 115 -2.20 7.36 11.70
CA TRP A 115 -1.18 6.52 11.04
C TRP A 115 -1.57 6.19 9.61
N VAL A 116 -2.84 5.84 9.37
CA VAL A 116 -3.36 5.60 8.01
C VAL A 116 -3.26 6.86 7.16
N ARG A 117 -3.63 8.03 7.69
CA ARG A 117 -3.47 9.31 6.98
C ARG A 117 -2.00 9.59 6.63
N HIS A 118 -1.09 9.40 7.58
CA HIS A 118 0.35 9.59 7.36
C HIS A 118 0.89 8.60 6.33
N GLY A 119 0.44 7.35 6.34
CA GLY A 119 0.77 6.34 5.34
C GLY A 119 0.33 6.76 3.93
N ALA A 120 -0.90 7.27 3.80
CA ALA A 120 -1.42 7.79 2.53
C ALA A 120 -0.60 9.00 2.04
N ILE A 121 -0.31 9.96 2.91
CA ILE A 121 0.56 11.12 2.59
C ILE A 121 1.95 10.63 2.15
N GLY A 122 2.53 9.65 2.85
CA GLY A 122 3.80 9.05 2.50
C GLY A 122 3.81 8.44 1.09
N PHE A 123 2.71 7.78 0.70
CA PHE A 123 2.55 7.26 -0.66
C PHE A 123 2.53 8.38 -1.69
N PHE A 124 1.75 9.44 -1.47
CA PHE A 124 1.70 10.58 -2.39
C PHE A 124 3.05 11.30 -2.51
N ALA A 125 3.80 11.40 -1.41
CA ALA A 125 5.17 11.92 -1.44
C ALA A 125 6.14 11.00 -2.22
N ALA A 126 5.97 9.68 -2.13
CA ALA A 126 6.77 8.72 -2.88
C ALA A 126 6.50 8.79 -4.40
N ILE A 127 5.25 8.91 -4.83
CA ILE A 127 4.92 9.06 -6.25
C ILE A 127 5.29 10.45 -6.78
N ALA A 128 5.19 11.50 -5.94
CA ALA A 128 5.61 12.85 -6.33
C ALA A 128 7.10 12.95 -6.64
N ARG A 129 7.94 12.11 -6.01
CA ARG A 129 9.36 11.98 -6.35
C ARG A 129 9.62 11.31 -7.71
N GLN A 130 8.68 10.51 -8.20
CA GLN A 130 8.79 9.83 -9.51
C GLN A 130 8.22 10.66 -10.66
N PHE A 131 7.24 11.51 -10.36
CA PHE A 131 6.63 12.43 -11.31
C PHE A 131 7.35 13.78 -11.28
N GLY A 132 7.46 14.46 -12.42
CA GLY A 132 7.87 15.87 -12.44
C GLY A 132 6.75 16.79 -11.94
N ASP A 133 7.06 18.04 -11.58
CA ASP A 133 6.09 19.02 -11.05
C ASP A 133 4.83 19.16 -11.93
N ALA A 134 5.02 19.23 -13.25
CA ALA A 134 3.91 19.32 -14.19
C ALA A 134 2.98 18.10 -14.14
N GLN A 135 3.54 16.90 -13.96
CA GLN A 135 2.77 15.66 -13.85
C GLN A 135 2.04 15.55 -12.51
N VAL A 136 2.69 15.95 -11.42
CA VAL A 136 2.05 16.03 -10.11
C VAL A 136 0.87 17.00 -10.18
N PHE A 137 1.05 18.16 -10.80
CA PHE A 137 0.01 19.15 -10.97
C PHE A 137 -1.16 18.66 -11.83
N CYS A 138 -0.88 18.01 -12.97
CA CYS A 138 -1.90 17.60 -13.93
C CYS A 138 -2.61 16.29 -13.57
N PHE A 139 -1.94 15.36 -12.89
CA PHE A 139 -2.48 14.01 -12.65
C PHE A 139 -2.73 13.71 -11.18
N VAL A 140 -1.79 14.04 -10.29
CA VAL A 140 -1.91 13.70 -8.86
C VAL A 140 -2.84 14.68 -8.14
N ARG A 141 -2.66 15.99 -8.37
CA ARG A 141 -3.45 17.03 -7.69
C ARG A 141 -4.96 16.90 -7.92
N PRO A 142 -5.48 16.59 -9.12
CA PRO A 142 -6.91 16.36 -9.31
C PRO A 142 -7.47 15.21 -8.47
N LEU A 143 -6.68 14.14 -8.25
CA LEU A 143 -7.08 13.01 -7.40
C LEU A 143 -7.15 13.40 -5.92
N LEU A 144 -6.27 14.31 -5.49
CA LEU A 144 -6.20 14.77 -4.09
C LEU A 144 -7.23 15.85 -3.75
N ARG A 145 -7.59 16.70 -4.71
CA ARG A 145 -8.43 17.89 -4.52
C ARG A 145 -9.73 17.62 -3.74
N PRO A 146 -10.49 16.52 -4.00
CA PRO A 146 -11.73 16.25 -3.27
C PRO A 146 -11.52 16.03 -1.76
N PHE A 147 -10.33 15.56 -1.35
CA PHE A 147 -10.04 15.15 0.02
C PHE A 147 -9.29 16.21 0.83
N LEU A 148 -8.67 17.18 0.15
CA LEU A 148 -7.97 18.31 0.78
C LEU A 148 -8.89 19.52 1.03
N SER A 149 -10.07 19.54 0.41
CA SER A 149 -11.03 20.65 0.50
C SER A 149 -11.99 20.46 1.67
N ARG A 150 -11.48 20.14 2.87
CA ARG A 150 -12.33 20.21 4.06
C ARG A 150 -12.63 21.69 4.32
N PRO A 151 -13.89 22.09 4.55
CA PRO A 151 -14.10 23.35 5.25
C PRO A 151 -13.28 23.24 6.54
N LEU A 152 -12.41 24.23 6.78
CA LEU A 152 -11.85 24.43 8.12
C LEU A 152 -13.03 24.28 9.07
N LEU A 153 -12.90 23.42 10.09
CA LEU A 153 -13.93 23.21 11.11
C LEU A 153 -14.67 24.53 11.28
N SER A 154 -15.99 24.51 11.03
CA SER A 154 -16.80 25.63 11.45
C SER A 154 -16.41 25.85 12.90
N LEU A 155 -15.77 26.98 13.17
CA LEU A 155 -15.63 27.47 14.53
C LEU A 155 -17.04 27.91 14.88
N ASP A 156 -17.94 26.94 15.07
CA ASP A 156 -19.27 27.17 15.58
C ASP A 156 -19.02 27.75 16.96
N ALA A 157 -19.23 29.05 17.06
CA ALA A 157 -19.06 29.87 18.26
C ALA A 157 -20.08 29.50 19.36
N GLU A 158 -20.54 28.24 19.40
CA GLU A 158 -21.49 27.71 20.38
C GLU A 158 -20.79 27.02 21.57
N HIS A 159 -19.48 26.77 21.50
CA HIS A 159 -18.70 26.18 22.61
C HIS A 159 -17.76 27.18 23.32
N LEU A 160 -17.96 28.49 23.13
CA LEU A 160 -17.24 29.56 23.82
C LEU A 160 -18.14 30.40 24.74
N ALA A 161 -19.19 29.79 25.30
CA ALA A 161 -20.00 30.36 26.37
C ALA A 161 -19.88 29.52 27.65
#